data_AF-A0A836IH31-F1
#
_entry.id   AF-A0A836IH31-F1
#
_cell.length_a   1.000
_cell.length_b   1.000
_cell.length_c   1.000
_cell.angle_alpha   90.00
_cell.angle_beta   90.00
_cell.angle_gamma   90.00
#
_symmetry.space_group_name_H-M   'P 1'
#
loop_
_entity.id
_entity.type
_entity.pdbx_description
1 polymer ?
#
loop_
_entity_poly.entity_id
_entity_poly.type
_entity_poly.pdbx_seq_one_letter_code
_entity_poly.pdbx_strand_id
1 'polypeptide(L)'
;MPLSTSPARLQFCCTPCALGVGGKWWKEGPPDYTRANRRRMELEQQRLDSSMYLPPIEPTAEQACQLYRRLLKEGYKTLVVTEKDFYRRKVRYEFEVTSRQTSSRVRGIMFEKGQWLLENRLGGIV
;
A
#
# COMPACT_ATOMS: atom_id res chain seq x y z
N MET A 1 14.85 -24.51 -37.52
CA MET A 1 16.24 -24.21 -37.12
C MET A 1 16.46 -22.71 -37.31
N PRO A 2 16.75 -21.88 -36.29
CA PRO A 2 16.67 -22.03 -34.82
C PRO A 2 15.65 -21.07 -34.17
N LEU A 3 15.40 -21.34 -32.89
CA LEU A 3 14.42 -20.72 -31.98
C LEU A 3 14.96 -19.44 -31.34
N SER A 4 14.02 -18.60 -30.93
CA SER A 4 14.15 -17.34 -30.17
C SER A 4 15.14 -17.40 -29.00
N THR A 5 16.02 -16.40 -28.92
CA THR A 5 16.79 -16.11 -27.70
C THR A 5 16.17 -14.92 -26.97
N SER A 6 15.37 -15.22 -25.95
CA SER A 6 14.87 -14.30 -24.94
C SER A 6 16.01 -13.82 -24.03
N PRO A 7 16.18 -12.51 -23.74
CA PRO A 7 17.13 -12.02 -22.75
C PRO A 7 16.54 -12.13 -21.33
N ALA A 8 16.11 -13.33 -20.94
CA ALA A 8 15.71 -13.65 -19.57
C ALA A 8 16.86 -14.37 -18.85
N ARG A 9 17.97 -13.66 -18.56
CA ARG A 9 19.04 -14.19 -17.68
C ARG A 9 20.06 -13.11 -17.25
N LEU A 10 19.59 -12.02 -16.67
CA LEU A 10 20.41 -11.22 -15.76
C LEU A 10 19.88 -11.41 -14.33
N GLN A 11 19.80 -12.68 -13.94
CA GLN A 11 19.67 -13.06 -12.53
C GLN A 11 21.04 -12.87 -11.88
N PHE A 12 21.13 -11.86 -11.02
CA PHE A 12 21.94 -11.82 -9.81
C PHE A 12 23.08 -12.85 -9.69
N CYS A 13 24.18 -12.61 -10.38
CA CYS A 13 25.46 -13.22 -10.05
C CYS A 13 26.36 -12.17 -9.39
N CYS A 14 25.96 -11.67 -8.22
CA CYS A 14 26.94 -11.10 -7.31
C CYS A 14 27.69 -12.29 -6.71
N THR A 15 28.78 -12.69 -7.35
CA THR A 15 29.75 -13.60 -6.75
C THR A 15 30.18 -13.00 -5.41
N PRO A 16 30.04 -13.70 -4.27
CA PRO A 16 30.67 -13.24 -3.04
C PRO A 16 32.18 -13.33 -3.27
N CYS A 17 32.82 -12.19 -3.52
CA CYS A 17 34.27 -12.13 -3.56
C CYS A 17 34.77 -12.69 -2.22
N ALA A 18 35.57 -13.75 -2.32
CA ALA A 18 36.07 -14.49 -1.18
C ALA A 18 36.76 -13.55 -0.19
N LEU A 19 36.25 -13.49 1.04
CA LEU A 19 36.92 -12.91 2.21
C LEU A 19 38.09 -13.83 2.68
N GLY A 20 38.84 -14.37 1.73
CA GLY A 20 39.82 -15.46 1.95
C GLY A 20 41.28 -15.01 1.96
N VAL A 21 41.56 -13.74 1.69
CA VAL A 21 42.91 -13.16 1.86
C VAL A 21 42.80 -12.18 3.01
N GLY A 22 43.70 -12.27 4.00
CA GLY A 22 43.79 -11.41 5.18
C GLY A 22 44.11 -9.93 4.88
N GLY A 23 43.58 -9.40 3.78
CA GLY A 23 43.53 -8.00 3.43
C GLY A 23 42.75 -7.26 4.50
N LYS A 24 43.47 -6.41 5.23
CA LYS A 24 42.88 -5.46 6.15
C LYS A 24 42.02 -4.53 5.29
N TRP A 25 40.69 -4.61 5.40
CA TRP A 25 39.73 -3.85 4.59
C TRP A 25 39.98 -2.33 4.56
N TRP A 26 40.69 -1.78 5.55
CA TRP A 26 41.13 -0.38 5.60
C TRP A 26 42.39 -0.05 4.76
N LYS A 27 43.07 -1.06 4.19
CA LYS A 27 44.22 -0.91 3.27
C LYS A 27 43.81 -0.95 1.80
N GLU A 28 42.58 -1.36 1.48
CA GLU A 28 42.06 -1.51 0.11
C GLU A 28 41.50 -0.19 -0.48
N GLY A 29 41.63 0.92 0.25
CA GLY A 29 41.10 2.23 -0.13
C GLY A 29 39.71 2.49 0.45
N PRO A 30 39.13 3.68 0.21
CA PRO A 30 37.78 4.00 0.66
C PRO A 30 36.75 3.02 0.06
N PRO A 31 35.72 2.58 0.82
CA PRO A 31 34.67 1.72 0.29
C PRO A 31 33.96 2.38 -0.91
N ASP A 32 33.57 1.58 -1.91
CA ASP A 32 32.77 2.07 -3.03
C ASP A 32 31.32 2.35 -2.58
N TYR A 33 31.01 3.64 -2.42
CA TYR A 33 29.68 4.09 -2.01
C TYR A 33 28.75 4.37 -3.20
N THR A 34 29.13 4.09 -4.45
CA THR A 34 28.32 4.40 -5.64
C THR A 34 26.91 3.82 -5.57
N ARG A 35 26.76 2.57 -5.12
CA ARG A 35 25.45 1.93 -4.92
C ARG A 35 24.63 2.62 -3.83
N ALA A 36 25.26 2.95 -2.69
CA ALA A 36 24.59 3.63 -1.59
C ALA A 36 24.16 5.05 -1.99
N ASN A 37 25.00 5.76 -2.74
CA ASN A 37 24.71 7.09 -3.26
C ASN A 37 23.57 7.07 -4.29
N ARG A 38 23.56 6.08 -5.20
CA ARG A 38 22.42 5.86 -6.11
C ARG A 38 21.12 5.62 -5.35
N ARG A 39 21.16 4.79 -4.29
CA ARG A 39 19.97 4.54 -3.46
C ARG A 39 19.49 5.78 -2.72
N ARG A 40 20.40 6.63 -2.22
CA ARG A 40 20.04 7.91 -1.62
C ARG A 40 19.36 8.83 -2.63
N MET A 41 19.88 8.92 -3.85
CA MET A 41 19.25 9.70 -4.92
C MET A 41 17.84 9.20 -5.25
N GLU A 42 17.64 7.88 -5.36
CA GLU A 42 16.31 7.28 -5.59
C GLU A 42 15.32 7.63 -4.45
N LEU A 43 15.77 7.57 -3.19
CA LEU A 43 14.92 7.91 -2.04
C LEU A 43 14.57 9.40 -2.00
N GLU A 44 15.49 10.28 -2.39
CA GLU A 44 15.20 11.71 -2.52
C GLU A 44 14.21 11.98 -3.66
N GLN A 45 14.34 11.31 -4.80
CA GLN A 45 13.35 11.38 -5.87
C GLN A 45 11.96 10.94 -5.37
N GLN A 46 11.88 9.78 -4.69
CA GLN A 46 10.62 9.32 -4.09
C GLN A 46 10.07 10.29 -3.05
N ARG A 47 10.92 10.96 -2.26
CA ARG A 47 10.51 11.98 -1.29
C ARG A 47 9.92 13.20 -2.00
N LEU A 48 10.58 13.70 -3.04
CA LEU A 48 10.10 14.82 -3.85
C LEU A 48 8.76 14.47 -4.49
N ASP A 49 8.66 13.30 -5.12
CA ASP A 49 7.41 12.81 -5.71
C ASP A 49 6.31 12.73 -4.65
N SER A 50 6.60 12.11 -3.49
CA SER A 50 5.65 11.97 -2.37
C SER A 50 5.16 13.32 -1.84
N SER A 51 6.01 14.35 -1.89
CA SER A 51 5.68 15.69 -1.42
C SER A 51 4.73 16.44 -2.36
N MET A 52 4.65 16.04 -3.62
CA MET A 52 3.70 16.61 -4.57
C MET A 52 2.28 16.05 -4.38
N TYR A 53 2.14 14.89 -3.73
CA TYR A 53 0.83 14.31 -3.45
C TYR A 53 0.20 14.97 -2.22
N LEU A 54 -1.10 15.24 -2.33
CA LEU A 54 -1.89 15.69 -1.19
C LEU A 54 -2.05 14.55 -0.17
N PRO A 55 -1.92 14.82 1.13
CA PRO A 55 -2.17 13.80 2.14
C PRO A 55 -3.65 13.41 2.14
N PRO A 56 -4.00 12.19 2.61
CA PRO A 56 -5.38 11.77 2.76
C PRO A 56 -6.16 12.76 3.63
N ILE A 57 -7.26 13.26 3.10
CA ILE A 57 -8.09 14.29 3.74
C ILE A 57 -9.24 13.61 4.48
N GLU A 58 -9.58 14.16 5.64
CA GLU A 58 -10.76 13.72 6.37
C GLU A 58 -12.03 14.02 5.56
N PRO A 59 -12.92 13.03 5.35
CA PRO A 59 -14.13 13.23 4.58
C PRO A 59 -15.09 14.19 5.29
N THR A 60 -15.88 14.92 4.51
CA THR A 60 -16.99 15.69 5.08
C THR A 60 -18.08 14.75 5.60
N ALA A 61 -18.91 15.24 6.54
CA ALA A 61 -20.02 14.46 7.08
C ALA A 61 -20.99 13.98 5.96
N GLU A 62 -21.21 14.82 4.94
CA GLU A 62 -22.03 14.46 3.78
C GLU A 62 -21.42 13.31 2.98
N GLN A 63 -20.13 13.37 2.69
CA GLN A 63 -19.41 12.30 2.00
C GLN A 63 -19.46 10.99 2.80
N ALA A 64 -19.22 11.06 4.11
CA ALA A 64 -19.31 9.90 5.00
C ALA A 64 -20.71 9.28 4.99
N CYS A 65 -21.76 10.10 5.07
CA CYS A 65 -23.15 9.63 4.99
C CYS A 65 -23.47 8.97 3.64
N GLN A 66 -22.99 9.54 2.54
CA GLN A 66 -23.17 8.96 1.20
C GLN A 66 -22.47 7.61 1.08
N LEU A 67 -21.22 7.51 1.56
CA LEU A 67 -20.45 6.27 1.57
C LEU A 67 -21.13 5.19 2.42
N TYR A 68 -21.53 5.54 3.65
CA TYR A 68 -22.28 4.65 4.55
C TYR A 68 -23.53 4.08 3.87
N ARG A 69 -24.34 4.95 3.24
CA ARG A 69 -25.56 4.53 2.54
C ARG A 69 -25.25 3.61 1.37
N ARG A 70 -24.19 3.88 0.60
CA ARG A 70 -23.77 3.03 -0.53
C ARG A 70 -23.31 1.65 -0.05
N LEU A 71 -22.50 1.59 1.01
CA LEU A 71 -22.02 0.33 1.58
C LEU A 71 -23.15 -0.57 2.06
N LEU A 72 -24.16 0.03 2.71
CA LEU A 72 -25.35 -0.71 3.11
C LEU A 72 -26.15 -1.20 1.90
N LYS A 73 -26.40 -0.34 0.91
CA LYS A 73 -27.14 -0.71 -0.31
C LYS A 73 -26.46 -1.86 -1.04
N GLU A 74 -25.14 -1.81 -1.22
CA GLU A 74 -24.40 -2.89 -1.85
C GLU A 74 -24.41 -4.15 -0.99
N GLY A 75 -24.30 -4.03 0.34
CA GLY A 75 -24.44 -5.17 1.25
C GLY A 75 -25.80 -5.86 1.13
N TYR A 76 -26.90 -5.10 1.03
CA TYR A 76 -28.23 -5.69 0.85
C TYR A 76 -28.39 -6.46 -0.47
N LYS A 77 -27.69 -6.03 -1.53
CA LYS A 77 -27.73 -6.66 -2.86
C LYS A 77 -26.82 -7.87 -2.97
N THR A 78 -25.62 -7.79 -2.42
CA THR A 78 -24.52 -8.76 -2.67
C THR A 78 -24.41 -9.83 -1.59
N LEU A 79 -24.78 -9.51 -0.34
CA LEU A 79 -24.68 -10.47 0.77
C LEU A 79 -25.81 -11.49 0.71
N VAL A 80 -25.41 -12.76 0.63
CA VAL A 80 -26.22 -13.96 0.60
C VAL A 80 -26.01 -14.79 1.88
N VAL A 81 -24.75 -15.01 2.28
CA VAL A 81 -24.38 -15.87 3.41
C VAL A 81 -24.26 -15.07 4.69
N THR A 82 -23.59 -13.91 4.62
CA THR A 82 -23.41 -13.07 5.80
C THR A 82 -24.73 -12.42 6.25
N GLU A 83 -25.00 -12.46 7.55
CA GLU A 83 -26.17 -11.79 8.13
C GLU A 83 -26.16 -10.27 7.88
N LYS A 84 -27.19 -9.78 7.19
CA LYS A 84 -27.30 -8.37 6.80
C LYS A 84 -27.37 -7.43 8.00
N ASP A 85 -28.02 -7.85 9.08
CA ASP A 85 -28.10 -7.07 10.32
C ASP A 85 -26.78 -7.00 11.07
N PHE A 86 -25.99 -8.08 11.04
CA PHE A 86 -24.63 -8.07 11.57
C PHE A 86 -23.76 -7.11 10.76
N TYR A 87 -23.78 -7.22 9.43
CA TYR A 87 -23.04 -6.32 8.53
C TYR A 87 -23.41 -4.85 8.78
N ARG A 88 -24.71 -4.53 8.85
CA ARG A 88 -25.19 -3.17 9.14
C ARG A 88 -24.66 -2.65 10.48
N ARG A 89 -24.72 -3.46 11.54
CA ARG A 89 -24.20 -3.08 12.87
C ARG A 89 -22.69 -2.85 12.83
N LYS A 90 -21.94 -3.69 12.13
CA LYS A 90 -20.49 -3.55 11.99
C LYS A 90 -20.12 -2.29 11.21
N VAL A 91 -20.74 -2.04 10.06
CA VAL A 91 -20.51 -0.81 9.29
C VAL A 91 -20.83 0.42 10.16
N ARG A 92 -21.95 0.41 10.88
CA ARG A 92 -22.30 1.49 11.81
C ARG A 92 -21.24 1.71 12.89
N TYR A 93 -20.76 0.63 13.51
CA TYR A 93 -19.70 0.71 14.53
C TYR A 93 -18.42 1.36 13.99
N GLU A 94 -17.97 1.00 12.79
CA GLU A 94 -16.76 1.60 12.21
C GLU A 94 -16.93 3.11 11.95
N PHE A 95 -18.13 3.53 11.53
CA PHE A 95 -18.43 4.94 11.28
C PHE A 95 -18.66 5.75 12.55
N GLU A 96 -19.22 5.17 13.62
CA GLU A 96 -19.54 5.89 14.85
C GLU A 96 -18.44 5.84 15.91
N VAL A 97 -17.68 4.74 15.98
CA VAL A 97 -16.68 4.49 17.03
C VAL A 97 -15.27 4.63 16.49
N THR A 98 -14.89 3.79 15.52
CA THR A 98 -13.52 3.74 15.00
C THR A 98 -13.09 5.07 14.39
N SER A 99 -13.98 5.72 13.63
CA SER A 99 -13.71 7.02 13.03
C SER A 99 -13.41 8.10 14.09
N ARG A 100 -14.14 8.09 15.21
CA ARG A 100 -13.99 9.09 16.29
C ARG A 100 -12.73 8.85 17.12
N GLN A 101 -12.34 7.59 17.30
CA GLN A 101 -11.14 7.22 18.05
C GLN A 101 -9.85 7.48 17.27
N THR A 102 -9.91 7.40 15.95
CA THR A 102 -8.74 7.54 15.08
C THR A 102 -8.48 8.98 14.63
N SER A 103 -7.27 9.23 14.13
CA SER A 103 -6.87 10.55 13.63
C SER A 103 -7.53 10.91 12.29
N SER A 104 -7.55 12.20 11.94
CA SER A 104 -8.12 12.71 10.69
C SER A 104 -7.55 12.04 9.43
N ARG A 105 -6.23 11.83 9.40
CA ARG A 105 -5.55 11.11 8.29
C ARG A 105 -6.04 9.67 8.17
N VAL A 106 -6.21 8.97 9.30
CA VAL A 106 -6.73 7.59 9.30
C VAL A 106 -8.17 7.56 8.83
N ARG A 107 -9.00 8.55 9.19
CA ARG A 107 -10.36 8.69 8.66
C ARG A 107 -10.37 8.86 7.13
N GLY A 108 -9.46 9.65 6.57
CA GLY A 108 -9.28 9.76 5.11
C GLY A 108 -8.94 8.41 4.45
N ILE A 109 -7.99 7.67 5.04
CA ILE A 109 -7.62 6.33 4.55
C ILE A 109 -8.79 5.35 4.65
N MET A 110 -9.54 5.37 5.76
CA MET A 110 -10.73 4.53 5.94
C MET A 110 -11.82 4.86 4.92
N PHE A 111 -11.97 6.13 4.57
CA PHE A 111 -12.92 6.60 3.56
C PHE A 111 -12.56 6.09 2.17
N GLU A 112 -11.30 6.26 1.74
CA GLU A 112 -10.78 5.73 0.47
C GLU A 112 -10.91 4.20 0.42
N LYS A 113 -10.60 3.51 1.53
CA LYS A 113 -10.81 2.06 1.65
C LYS A 113 -12.28 1.69 1.47
N GLY A 114 -13.20 2.46 2.04
CA GLY A 114 -14.64 2.24 1.86
C GLY A 114 -15.09 2.43 0.41
N GLN A 115 -14.54 3.41 -0.30
CA GLN A 115 -14.77 3.57 -1.74
C GLN A 115 -14.24 2.38 -2.53
N TRP A 116 -13.02 1.94 -2.23
CA TRP A 116 -12.43 0.74 -2.83
C TRP A 116 -13.28 -0.51 -2.59
N LEU A 117 -13.85 -0.67 -1.37
CA LEU A 117 -14.76 -1.79 -1.08
C LEU A 117 -16.00 -1.75 -1.97
N LEU A 118 -16.56 -0.57 -2.26
CA LEU A 118 -17.71 -0.47 -3.17
C LEU A 118 -17.37 -0.89 -4.60
N GLU A 119 -16.21 -0.48 -5.09
CA GLU A 119 -15.74 -0.83 -6.44
C GLU A 119 -15.41 -2.32 -6.56
N ASN A 120 -14.95 -2.95 -5.48
CA ASN A 120 -14.45 -4.32 -5.46
C ASN A 120 -15.40 -5.30 -4.76
N ARG A 121 -16.73 -5.12 -4.89
CA ARG A 121 -17.75 -6.04 -4.37
C ARG A 121 -17.57 -6.36 -2.88
N LEU A 122 -17.46 -5.31 -2.08
CA LEU A 122 -17.22 -5.33 -0.62
C LEU A 122 -15.98 -6.11 -0.19
N GLY A 123 -15.00 -6.32 -1.08
CA GLY A 123 -13.79 -7.09 -0.77
C GLY A 123 -14.03 -8.60 -0.70
N GLY A 124 -15.08 -9.10 -1.36
CA GLY A 124 -15.40 -10.53 -1.40
C GLY A 124 -16.23 -11.04 -0.22
N ILE A 125 -16.89 -10.15 0.53
CA ILE A 125 -17.88 -10.56 1.53
C ILE A 125 -19.11 -11.07 0.77
N VAL A 126 -19.49 -12.32 1.01
CA VAL A 126 -20.65 -13.01 0.41
C VAL A 126 -21.67 -13.34 1.48
#